data_AF-A0A819NJD7-F1
#
_entry.id   AF-A0A819NJD7-F1
#
_cell.length_a   1.000
_cell.length_b   1.000
_cell.length_c   1.000
_cell.angle_alpha   90.00
_cell.angle_beta   90.00
_cell.angle_gamma   90.00
#
_symmetry.space_group_name_H-M   'P 1'
#
loop_
_entity.id
_entity.type
_entity.pdbx_description
1 polymer ?
#
loop_
_entity_poly.entity_id
_entity_poly.type
_entity_poly.pdbx_seq_one_letter_code
_entity_poly.pdbx_strand_id
1 'polypeptide(L)'
;AQKLASTNQFSHSGTKGLGENLYKAWSSTTIKINGTKAVTSWYNEIKDYNFNNGGFSMKTGHFTQAVWRSTKKLGVGVAYSNGGRTVVVVCQYSPPGNYQGQYQANVRPKGSC
;
A
#
# COMPACT_ATOMS: atom_id res chain seq x y z
N ALA A 1 -4.32 -9.03 7.22
CA ALA A 1 -5.50 -8.17 7.42
C ALA A 1 -6.24 -8.46 8.71
N GLN A 2 -6.78 -9.67 8.92
CA GLN A 2 -7.52 -10.02 10.15
C GLN A 2 -6.72 -9.79 11.43
N LYS A 3 -5.46 -10.26 11.48
CA LYS A 3 -4.56 -10.02 12.61
C LYS A 3 -4.44 -8.53 12.97
N LEU A 4 -4.26 -7.66 11.97
CA LEU A 4 -4.14 -6.20 12.18
C LEU A 4 -5.47 -5.55 12.58
N ALA A 5 -6.60 -6.06 12.07
CA ALA A 5 -7.93 -5.59 12.45
C ALA A 5 -8.30 -5.98 13.89
N SER A 6 -7.76 -7.10 14.40
CA SER A 6 -8.01 -7.59 15.76
C SER A 6 -7.02 -7.08 16.80
N THR A 7 -5.74 -6.85 16.46
CA THR A 7 -4.71 -6.55 17.49
C THR A 7 -4.43 -5.07 17.72
N ASN A 8 -5.11 -4.14 17.03
CA ASN A 8 -4.84 -2.70 17.07
C ASN A 8 -3.37 -2.28 16.79
N GLN A 9 -2.49 -3.24 16.51
CA GLN A 9 -1.10 -3.05 16.11
C GLN A 9 -1.08 -2.89 14.59
N PHE A 10 -1.11 -1.65 14.13
CA PHE A 10 -1.01 -1.32 12.71
C PHE A 10 0.47 -1.32 12.30
N SER A 11 1.04 -2.52 12.18
CA SER A 11 2.44 -2.73 11.84
C SER A 11 2.56 -3.75 10.72
N HIS A 12 3.65 -3.66 9.97
CA HIS A 12 3.90 -4.59 8.88
C HIS A 12 4.04 -6.03 9.37
N SER A 13 3.57 -6.99 8.57
CA SER A 13 3.68 -8.42 8.93
C SER A 13 5.13 -8.91 9.02
N GLY A 14 6.07 -8.21 8.39
CA GLY A 14 7.48 -8.60 8.33
C GLY A 14 7.73 -9.86 7.51
N THR A 15 6.75 -10.27 6.69
CA THR A 15 6.86 -11.49 5.88
C THR A 15 8.04 -11.36 4.92
N LYS A 16 9.06 -12.21 5.11
CA LYS A 16 10.28 -12.17 4.28
C LYS A 16 9.92 -12.39 2.80
N GLY A 17 10.44 -11.51 1.94
CA GLY A 17 10.25 -11.62 0.49
C GLY A 17 8.92 -11.10 -0.04
N LEU A 18 8.14 -10.35 0.76
CA LEU A 18 6.93 -9.67 0.30
C LEU A 18 6.98 -8.18 0.62
N GLY A 19 6.51 -7.36 -0.34
CA GLY A 19 6.22 -5.95 -0.10
C GLY A 19 4.84 -5.83 0.54
N GLU A 20 4.57 -4.75 1.27
CA GLU A 20 3.30 -4.62 1.97
C GLU A 20 2.82 -3.17 2.02
N ASN A 21 1.56 -2.94 1.63
CA ASN A 21 0.85 -1.69 1.86
C ASN A 21 -0.29 -1.92 2.85
N LEU A 22 -0.42 -1.02 3.81
CA LEU A 22 -1.46 -1.06 4.82
C LEU A 22 -2.37 0.16 4.68
N TYR A 23 -3.66 -0.04 4.88
CA TYR A 23 -4.64 1.03 4.94
C TYR A 23 -5.61 0.75 6.09
N LYS A 24 -5.84 1.75 6.94
CA LYS A 24 -6.81 1.69 8.03
C LYS A 24 -7.73 2.89 7.93
N ALA A 25 -9.03 2.64 8.03
CA ALA A 25 -10.03 3.68 8.12
C ALA A 25 -10.99 3.40 9.27
N TRP A 26 -11.47 4.48 9.88
CA TRP A 26 -12.45 4.47 10.95
C TRP A 26 -13.58 5.46 10.62
N SER A 27 -14.80 5.12 11.03
CA SER A 27 -15.99 5.96 10.87
C SER A 27 -16.96 5.73 12.03
N SER A 28 -17.81 6.72 12.30
CA SER A 28 -18.91 6.59 13.26
C SER A 28 -19.99 5.61 12.79
N THR A 29 -20.07 5.34 11.48
CA THR A 29 -21.02 4.41 10.86
C THR A 29 -20.32 3.22 10.21
N THR A 30 -21.10 2.20 9.83
CA THR A 30 -20.56 1.00 9.16
C THR A 30 -19.90 1.37 7.84
N ILE A 31 -18.61 1.05 7.72
CA ILE A 31 -17.84 1.29 6.51
C ILE A 31 -18.09 0.15 5.53
N LYS A 32 -18.61 0.47 4.35
CA LYS A 32 -18.40 -0.36 3.16
C LYS A 32 -17.19 0.18 2.41
N ILE A 33 -16.06 -0.52 2.46
CA ILE A 33 -14.91 -0.15 1.65
C ILE A 33 -15.01 -0.84 0.29
N ASN A 34 -14.81 -0.04 -0.77
CA ASN A 34 -14.42 -0.57 -2.06
C ASN A 34 -12.89 -0.49 -2.10
N GLY A 35 -12.20 -1.55 -2.56
CA GLY A 35 -10.73 -1.61 -2.59
C GLY A 35 -10.10 -0.38 -3.26
N THR A 36 -10.85 0.25 -4.16
CA THR A 36 -10.53 1.54 -4.78
C THR A 36 -10.13 2.62 -3.78
N LYS A 37 -10.79 2.78 -2.62
CA LYS A 37 -10.43 3.84 -1.66
C LYS A 37 -9.02 3.67 -1.10
N ALA A 38 -8.64 2.43 -0.77
CA ALA A 38 -7.28 2.14 -0.30
C ALA A 38 -6.25 2.40 -1.40
N VAL A 39 -6.51 1.88 -2.61
CA VAL A 39 -5.62 2.06 -3.77
C VAL A 39 -5.48 3.53 -4.16
N THR A 40 -6.58 4.29 -4.22
CA THR A 40 -6.55 5.74 -4.49
C THR A 40 -5.76 6.48 -3.41
N SER A 41 -5.92 6.12 -2.14
CA SER A 41 -5.15 6.75 -1.06
C SER A 41 -3.65 6.54 -1.24
N TRP A 42 -3.22 5.31 -1.55
CA TRP A 42 -1.81 5.01 -1.81
C TRP A 42 -1.33 5.69 -3.09
N TYR A 43 -2.12 5.70 -4.15
CA TYR A 43 -1.74 6.30 -5.43
C TYR A 43 -1.60 7.82 -5.34
N ASN A 44 -2.41 8.48 -4.51
CA ASN A 44 -2.36 9.94 -4.33
C ASN A 44 -1.03 10.45 -3.76
N GLU A 45 -0.19 9.57 -3.20
CA GLU A 45 1.18 9.92 -2.79
C GLU A 45 2.09 10.27 -3.99
N ILE A 46 1.66 9.99 -5.23
CA ILE A 46 2.34 10.42 -6.46
C ILE A 46 2.64 11.92 -6.48
N LYS A 47 1.76 12.74 -5.87
CA LYS A 47 1.91 14.20 -5.81
C LYS A 47 3.15 14.64 -5.00
N ASP A 48 3.59 13.79 -4.08
CA ASP A 48 4.71 14.03 -3.20
C ASP A 48 5.98 13.29 -3.68
N TYR A 49 5.88 12.51 -4.77
CA TYR A 49 6.99 11.71 -5.30
C TYR A 49 7.83 12.50 -6.31
N ASN A 50 9.14 12.58 -6.05
CA ASN A 50 10.10 13.19 -6.96
C ASN A 50 10.62 12.13 -7.95
N PHE A 51 10.16 12.18 -9.20
CA PHE A 51 10.62 11.26 -10.26
C PHE A 51 12.08 11.47 -10.67
N ASN A 52 12.65 12.67 -10.48
CA ASN A 52 14.02 12.97 -10.88
C ASN A 52 15.05 12.36 -9.91
N ASN A 53 14.77 12.47 -8.60
CA ASN A 53 15.65 12.01 -7.53
C ASN A 53 14.98 10.89 -6.72
N GLY A 54 14.33 9.96 -7.42
CA GLY A 54 13.48 8.92 -6.84
C GLY A 54 14.11 8.20 -5.65
N GLY A 55 13.27 7.66 -4.77
CA GLY A 55 13.76 7.01 -3.55
C GLY A 55 12.64 6.67 -2.58
N PHE A 56 13.04 6.04 -1.47
CA PHE A 56 12.13 5.71 -0.39
C PHE A 56 11.79 6.96 0.41
N SER A 57 10.50 7.17 0.66
CA SER A 57 10.02 8.07 1.69
C SER A 57 8.79 7.44 2.36
N MET A 58 8.62 7.69 3.66
CA MET A 58 7.41 7.24 4.37
C MET A 58 6.13 7.85 3.78
N LYS A 59 6.23 8.96 3.04
CA LYS A 59 5.10 9.62 2.40
C LYS A 59 4.75 9.07 1.02
N THR A 60 5.66 8.34 0.37
CA THR A 60 5.52 7.89 -1.03
C THR A 60 5.69 6.39 -1.20
N GLY A 61 6.03 5.69 -0.11
CA GLY A 61 6.34 4.27 -0.12
C GLY A 61 5.17 3.40 -0.57
N HIS A 62 3.92 3.79 -0.28
CA HIS A 62 2.78 3.02 -0.73
C HIS A 62 2.57 3.19 -2.23
N PHE A 63 2.71 4.42 -2.75
CA PHE A 63 2.65 4.68 -4.20
C PHE A 63 3.72 3.89 -4.94
N THR A 64 4.98 4.01 -4.53
CA THR A 64 6.11 3.37 -5.24
C THR A 64 5.96 1.86 -5.26
N GLN A 65 5.47 1.25 -4.17
CA GLN A 65 5.19 -0.18 -4.12
C GLN A 65 4.02 -0.58 -5.04
N ALA A 66 2.98 0.26 -5.12
CA ALA A 66 1.79 -0.02 -5.93
C ALA A 66 2.05 0.03 -7.43
N VAL A 67 2.96 0.92 -7.89
CA VAL A 67 3.31 1.05 -9.31
C VAL A 67 4.61 0.33 -9.70
N TRP A 68 5.17 -0.47 -8.79
CA TRP A 68 6.47 -1.10 -8.97
C TRP A 68 6.48 -2.09 -10.14
N ARG A 69 7.17 -1.76 -11.24
CA ARG A 69 7.18 -2.53 -12.50
C ARG A 69 7.54 -4.02 -12.35
N SER A 70 8.48 -4.33 -11.46
CA SER A 70 8.96 -5.71 -11.30
C SER A 70 8.04 -6.60 -10.47
N THR A 71 7.09 -6.01 -9.73
CA THR A 71 6.10 -6.76 -8.97
C THR A 71 5.14 -7.50 -9.91
N LYS A 72 4.86 -8.78 -9.65
CA LYS A 72 4.06 -9.64 -10.54
C LYS A 72 2.78 -10.17 -9.91
N LYS A 73 2.75 -10.28 -8.59
CA LYS A 73 1.64 -10.86 -7.84
C LYS A 73 1.21 -9.89 -6.76
N LEU A 74 -0.11 -9.81 -6.56
CA LEU A 74 -0.77 -9.01 -5.56
C LEU A 74 -1.72 -9.91 -4.77
N GLY A 75 -1.60 -9.92 -3.44
CA GLY A 75 -2.57 -10.50 -2.53
C GLY A 75 -3.25 -9.40 -1.73
N VAL A 76 -4.58 -9.40 -1.64
CA VAL A 76 -5.33 -8.39 -0.90
C VAL A 76 -6.16 -9.07 0.19
N GLY A 77 -6.02 -8.58 1.42
CA GLY A 77 -6.87 -8.97 2.54
C GLY A 77 -7.61 -7.76 3.10
N VAL A 78 -8.91 -7.92 3.33
CA VAL A 78 -9.75 -6.90 3.99
C VAL A 78 -10.31 -7.51 5.27
N ALA A 79 -10.28 -6.75 6.35
CA ALA A 79 -10.87 -7.16 7.62
C ALA A 79 -11.60 -6.00 8.28
N TYR A 80 -12.74 -6.32 8.89
CA TYR A 80 -13.59 -5.36 9.59
C TYR A 80 -13.55 -5.63 11.09
N SER A 81 -13.60 -4.57 11.90
CA SER A 81 -13.72 -4.64 13.35
C SER A 81 -14.68 -3.57 13.87
N ASN A 82 -14.98 -3.58 15.18
CA ASN A 82 -15.91 -2.66 15.83
C ASN A 82 -17.33 -2.65 15.21
N GLY A 83 -17.83 -3.82 14.81
CA GLY A 83 -19.14 -3.94 14.13
C GLY A 83 -19.15 -3.32 12.73
N GLY A 84 -17.99 -3.26 12.05
CA GLY A 84 -17.85 -2.71 10.71
C GLY A 84 -17.50 -1.22 10.65
N ARG A 85 -17.35 -0.55 11.80
CA ARG A 85 -16.92 0.86 11.90
C ARG A 85 -15.43 1.07 11.65
N THR A 86 -14.65 0.00 11.69
CA THR A 86 -13.21 0.02 11.39
C THR A 86 -12.93 -0.98 10.30
N VAL A 87 -12.14 -0.58 9.31
CA VAL A 87 -11.68 -1.45 8.24
C VAL A 87 -10.17 -1.36 8.11
N VAL A 88 -9.56 -2.52 7.90
CA VAL A 88 -8.13 -2.65 7.62
C VAL A 88 -7.97 -3.41 6.31
N VAL A 89 -7.27 -2.79 5.37
CA VAL A 89 -6.88 -3.36 4.08
C VAL A 89 -5.37 -3.59 4.10
N VAL A 90 -4.96 -4.77 3.68
CA VAL A 90 -3.56 -5.18 3.55
C VAL A 90 -3.35 -5.68 2.14
N CYS A 91 -2.38 -5.10 1.44
CA CYS A 91 -1.91 -5.59 0.16
C CYS A 91 -0.50 -6.12 0.31
N GLN A 92 -0.26 -7.34 -0.17
CA GLN A 92 1.05 -7.96 -0.26
C GLN A 92 1.50 -8.09 -1.71
N TYR A 93 2.76 -7.79 -1.97
CA TYR A 93 3.34 -7.68 -3.30
C TYR A 93 4.50 -8.65 -3.46
N SER A 94 4.54 -9.39 -4.57
CA SER A 94 5.64 -10.31 -4.89
C SER A 94 6.05 -10.22 -6.37
N PRO A 95 7.34 -10.06 -6.70
CA PRO A 95 8.44 -9.69 -5.82
C PRO A 95 8.19 -8.37 -5.06
N PRO A 96 8.84 -8.15 -3.90
CA PRO A 96 8.75 -6.89 -3.16
C PRO A 96 9.31 -5.72 -3.98
N GLY A 97 8.76 -4.53 -3.75
CA GLY A 97 9.24 -3.30 -4.35
C GLY A 97 10.07 -2.47 -3.37
N ASN A 98 10.19 -1.17 -3.65
CA ASN A 98 10.85 -0.18 -2.80
C ASN A 98 12.33 -0.46 -2.51
N TYR A 99 13.00 -1.20 -3.39
CA TYR A 99 14.45 -1.43 -3.30
C TYR A 99 15.23 -0.16 -3.65
N GLN A 100 16.10 0.26 -2.73
CA GLN A 100 16.99 1.39 -2.94
C GLN A 100 17.88 1.18 -4.17
N GLY A 101 18.03 2.21 -4.99
CA GLY A 101 18.72 2.14 -6.27
C GLY A 101 17.90 1.59 -7.44
N GLN A 102 16.70 1.04 -7.20
CA GLN A 102 15.84 0.48 -8.26
C GLN A 102 14.60 1.31 -8.58
N TYR A 103 14.43 2.47 -7.93
CA TYR A 103 13.25 3.32 -8.07
C TYR A 103 13.07 3.84 -9.51
N GLN A 104 14.11 4.37 -10.15
CA GLN A 104 14.01 4.93 -11.51
C GLN A 104 13.59 3.88 -12.56
N ALA A 105 14.03 2.63 -12.41
CA ALA A 105 13.69 1.53 -13.31
C ALA A 105 12.26 0.99 -13.09
N ASN A 106 11.69 1.19 -11.89
CA ASN A 106 10.42 0.59 -11.48
C ASN A 106 9.27 1.59 -11.33
N VAL A 107 9.55 2.87 -11.11
CA VAL A 107 8.58 3.94 -10.86
C VAL A 107 8.75 5.02 -11.91
N ARG A 108 8.04 4.87 -13.04
CA ARG A 108 8.13 5.77 -14.20
C ARG A 108 7.03 6.86 -14.14
N PRO A 109 7.30 8.08 -14.62
CA PRO A 109 6.28 9.11 -14.76
C PRO A 109 5.23 8.72 -15.79
N LYS A 110 3.99 9.18 -15.58
CA LYS A 110 2.86 8.92 -16.49
C LYS A 110 3.20 9.46 -17.90
N GLY A 111 3.09 8.60 -18.91
CA GLY A 111 3.36 8.96 -20.31
C GLY A 111 4.81 8.82 -20.78
N SER A 112 5.70 8.27 -19.95
CA SER A 112 7.03 7.87 -20.43
C SER A 112 6.95 6.51 -21.13
N CYS A 113 6.84 6.57 -22.46
CA CYS A 113 7.03 5.42 -23.35
C CYS A 113 8.48 4.89 -23.20
#